data_AF-A0A645F488-F1
#
_entry.id   AF-A0A645F488-F1
#
_cell.length_a   1.000
_cell.length_b   1.000
_cell.length_c   1.000
_cell.angle_alpha   90.00
_cell.angle_beta   90.00
_cell.angle_gamma   90.00
#
_symmetry.space_group_name_H-M   'P 1'
#
loop_
_entity.id
_entity.type
_entity.pdbx_description
1 polymer ?
#
loop_
_entity_poly.entity_id
_entity_poly.type
_entity_poly.pdbx_seq_one_letter_code
_entity_poly.pdbx_strand_id
1 'polypeptide(L)'
;MDAGKLVPDEVIIGVISDRLAEPDCANGYILDGVPRTIAQAEALEKAGIYFDHVISIEISDEEIEERMAGRRVCEQCSASFHVVAVPPKQEGICDKCGGKLSRRHDDDPEVVEQRLAVYHKETEPLKDFYKSRGVLEYVENQPTVAATSQAILHALGK
;
A
#
# COMPACT_ATOMS: atom_id res chain seq x y z
N MET A 1 -4.37 -17.02 -11.22
CA MET A 1 -5.33 -15.91 -11.05
C MET A 1 -4.72 -14.73 -11.78
N ASP A 2 -4.93 -14.64 -13.09
CA ASP A 2 -4.21 -13.75 -14.02
C ASP A 2 -5.20 -13.00 -14.92
N ALA A 3 -5.88 -11.98 -14.39
CA ALA A 3 -6.79 -11.19 -15.22
C ALA A 3 -6.99 -9.73 -14.79
N GLY A 4 -6.25 -9.20 -13.81
CA GLY A 4 -6.36 -7.79 -13.40
C GLY A 4 -7.76 -7.34 -12.91
N LYS A 5 -8.71 -8.27 -12.75
CA LYS A 5 -10.06 -7.98 -12.25
C LYS A 5 -10.01 -7.90 -10.73
N LEU A 6 -10.56 -6.83 -10.18
CA LEU A 6 -10.76 -6.69 -8.73
C LEU A 6 -11.59 -7.88 -8.22
N VAL A 7 -11.14 -8.48 -7.12
CA VAL A 7 -11.90 -9.50 -6.40
C VAL A 7 -13.25 -8.88 -5.99
N PRO A 8 -14.39 -9.57 -6.15
CA PRO A 8 -15.69 -9.00 -5.78
C PRO A 8 -15.71 -8.50 -4.34
N ASP A 9 -16.34 -7.35 -4.11
CA ASP A 9 -16.31 -6.67 -2.80
C ASP A 9 -16.83 -7.57 -1.67
N GLU A 10 -17.89 -8.36 -1.91
CA GLU A 10 -18.45 -9.31 -0.94
C GLU A 10 -17.42 -10.36 -0.49
N VAL A 11 -16.57 -10.84 -1.41
CA VAL A 11 -15.52 -11.80 -1.08
C VAL A 11 -14.43 -11.13 -0.26
N ILE A 12 -14.05 -9.89 -0.60
CA ILE A 12 -13.06 -9.11 0.16
C ILE A 12 -13.55 -8.89 1.60
N ILE A 13 -14.80 -8.49 1.78
CA ILE A 13 -15.38 -8.22 3.11
C ILE A 13 -15.43 -9.51 3.95
N GLY A 14 -15.82 -10.64 3.35
CA GLY A 14 -15.81 -11.93 4.03
C GLY A 14 -14.41 -12.31 4.51
N VAL A 15 -13.42 -12.24 3.62
CA VAL A 15 -12.01 -12.53 3.96
C VAL A 15 -11.49 -11.64 5.07
N ILE A 16 -11.82 -10.35 5.05
CA ILE A 16 -11.39 -9.40 6.08
C ILE A 16 -12.08 -9.69 7.41
N SER A 17 -13.39 -9.93 7.40
CA SER A 17 -14.15 -10.24 8.62
C SER A 17 -13.61 -11.49 9.30
N ASP A 18 -13.34 -12.55 8.53
CA ASP A 18 -12.74 -13.78 9.05
C ASP A 18 -11.34 -13.52 9.61
N ARG A 19 -10.52 -12.75 8.91
CA ARG A 19 -9.14 -12.44 9.34
C ARG A 19 -9.12 -11.61 10.63
N LEU A 20 -9.99 -10.62 10.75
CA LEU A 20 -10.09 -9.74 11.92
C LEU A 20 -10.64 -10.45 13.17
N ALA A 21 -11.28 -11.62 13.00
CA ALA A 21 -11.74 -12.44 14.11
C ALA A 21 -10.62 -13.27 14.77
N GLU A 22 -9.43 -13.33 14.17
CA GLU A 22 -8.30 -14.07 14.73
C GLU A 22 -7.71 -13.38 15.99
N PRO A 23 -7.15 -14.14 16.95
CA PRO A 23 -6.73 -13.60 18.25
C PRO A 23 -5.66 -12.51 18.19
N ASP A 24 -4.80 -12.50 17.16
CA ASP A 24 -3.73 -11.51 17.02
C ASP A 24 -4.25 -10.12 16.64
N CYS A 25 -5.47 -10.03 16.09
CA CYS A 25 -6.16 -8.76 15.79
C CYS A 25 -6.87 -8.14 17.01
N ALA A 26 -6.85 -8.80 18.17
CA ALA A 26 -7.54 -8.31 19.37
C ALA A 26 -7.01 -6.95 19.87
N ASN A 27 -5.75 -6.62 19.58
CA ASN A 27 -5.13 -5.34 19.95
C ASN A 27 -5.09 -4.33 18.79
N GLY A 28 -5.87 -4.57 17.73
CA GLY A 28 -5.90 -3.74 16.53
C GLY A 28 -5.22 -4.41 15.33
N TYR A 29 -5.25 -3.70 14.22
CA TYR A 29 -4.79 -4.20 12.92
C TYR A 29 -4.44 -3.02 12.01
N ILE A 30 -3.74 -3.33 10.92
CA ILE A 30 -3.54 -2.41 9.79
C ILE A 30 -4.07 -3.12 8.56
N LEU A 31 -5.03 -2.50 7.86
CA LEU A 31 -5.43 -2.96 6.54
C LEU A 31 -4.56 -2.25 5.50
N ASP A 32 -3.76 -3.03 4.77
CA ASP A 32 -2.91 -2.55 3.69
C ASP A 32 -3.51 -2.95 2.35
N GLY A 33 -3.93 -1.96 1.57
CA GLY A 33 -4.48 -2.15 0.23
C GLY A 33 -6.00 -2.39 0.16
N VAL A 34 -6.74 -2.26 1.27
CA VAL A 34 -8.20 -2.18 1.32
C VAL A 34 -8.63 -1.13 2.37
N PRO A 35 -9.70 -0.36 2.13
CA PRO A 35 -10.51 -0.33 0.90
C PRO A 35 -9.84 0.43 -0.24
N ARG A 36 -10.26 0.12 -1.48
CA ARG A 36 -9.81 0.80 -2.70
C ARG A 36 -10.91 1.60 -3.38
N THR A 37 -12.16 1.43 -2.97
CA THR A 37 -13.33 2.14 -3.52
C THR A 37 -14.25 2.58 -2.40
N ILE A 38 -15.08 3.60 -2.65
CA ILE A 38 -16.11 4.05 -1.71
C ILE A 38 -17.08 2.92 -1.36
N ALA A 39 -17.46 2.08 -2.33
CA ALA A 39 -18.36 0.95 -2.10
C ALA A 39 -17.78 -0.05 -1.09
N GLN A 40 -16.48 -0.34 -1.16
CA GLN A 40 -15.79 -1.18 -0.17
C GLN A 40 -15.77 -0.52 1.20
N ALA A 41 -15.48 0.78 1.28
CA ALA A 41 -15.46 1.53 2.54
C ALA A 41 -16.84 1.51 3.23
N GLU A 42 -17.92 1.77 2.50
CA GLU A 42 -19.29 1.70 3.02
C GLU A 42 -19.67 0.28 3.46
N ALA A 43 -19.19 -0.73 2.74
CA ALA A 43 -19.49 -2.11 3.07
C ALA A 43 -18.74 -2.61 4.32
N LEU A 44 -17.50 -2.12 4.54
CA LEU A 44 -16.78 -2.32 5.80
C LEU A 44 -17.51 -1.65 6.98
N GLU A 45 -17.96 -0.39 6.82
CA GLU A 45 -18.75 0.29 7.86
C GLU A 45 -20.05 -0.49 8.19
N LYS A 46 -20.74 -1.02 7.17
CA LYS A 46 -21.94 -1.87 7.35
C LYS A 46 -21.63 -3.19 8.07
N ALA A 47 -20.44 -3.75 7.86
CA ALA A 47 -19.96 -4.95 8.56
C ALA A 47 -19.49 -4.65 9.99
N GLY A 48 -19.55 -3.39 10.44
CA GLY A 48 -19.10 -2.97 11.77
C GLY A 48 -17.59 -2.78 11.90
N ILE A 49 -16.88 -2.71 10.77
CA ILE A 49 -15.43 -2.51 10.72
C ILE A 49 -15.18 -1.01 10.52
N TYR A 50 -14.57 -0.38 11.52
CA TYR A 50 -14.24 1.05 11.54
C TYR A 50 -12.74 1.23 11.77
N PHE A 51 -12.22 2.36 11.31
CA PHE A 51 -10.82 2.72 11.48
C PHE A 51 -10.69 3.87 12.46
N ASP A 52 -9.75 3.75 13.41
CA ASP A 52 -9.36 4.86 14.28
C ASP A 52 -8.55 5.91 13.49
N HIS A 53 -7.72 5.45 12.55
CA HIS A 53 -6.88 6.28 11.72
C HIS A 53 -6.81 5.72 10.29
N VAL A 54 -6.81 6.63 9.31
CA VAL A 54 -6.51 6.39 7.91
C VAL A 54 -5.33 7.28 7.54
N ILE A 55 -4.22 6.67 7.15
CA ILE A 55 -3.00 7.41 6.81
C ILE A 55 -2.86 7.50 5.31
N SER A 56 -2.87 8.72 4.77
CA SER A 56 -2.56 8.98 3.37
C SER A 56 -1.12 9.49 3.26
N ILE A 57 -0.24 8.68 2.67
CA ILE A 57 1.14 9.08 2.40
C ILE A 57 1.15 9.84 1.08
N GLU A 58 1.34 11.15 1.16
CA GLU A 58 1.34 12.04 0.00
C GLU A 58 2.70 12.00 -0.70
N ILE A 59 2.65 11.80 -2.01
CA ILE A 59 3.80 11.72 -2.93
C ILE A 59 3.30 12.06 -4.33
N SER A 60 4.11 12.74 -5.14
CA SER A 60 3.71 13.10 -6.50
C SER A 60 3.82 11.91 -7.46
N ASP A 61 3.03 11.94 -8.53
CA ASP A 61 3.03 10.90 -9.57
C ASP A 61 4.42 10.74 -10.20
N GLU A 62 5.12 11.86 -10.46
CA GLU A 62 6.47 11.83 -11.01
C GLU A 62 7.44 11.09 -10.08
N GLU A 63 7.36 11.34 -8.77
CA GLU A 63 8.21 10.65 -7.80
C GLU A 63 7.82 9.16 -7.68
N ILE A 64 6.54 8.82 -7.81
CA ILE A 64 6.10 7.42 -7.86
C ILE A 64 6.71 6.72 -9.09
N GLU A 65 6.61 7.31 -10.27
CA GLU A 65 7.15 6.75 -11.51
C GLU A 65 8.66 6.48 -11.41
N GLU A 66 9.42 7.46 -10.91
CA GLU A 66 10.85 7.33 -10.68
C GLU A 66 11.18 6.18 -9.70
N ARG A 67 10.42 6.07 -8.60
CA ARG A 67 10.60 5.01 -7.60
C ARG A 67 10.27 3.63 -8.15
N MET A 68 9.23 3.52 -8.97
CA MET A 68 8.84 2.25 -9.58
C MET A 68 9.91 1.76 -10.56
N ALA A 69 10.51 2.65 -11.36
CA ALA A 69 11.62 2.29 -12.25
C ALA A 69 12.84 1.71 -11.50
N GLY A 70 13.10 2.21 -10.29
CA GLY A 70 14.20 1.78 -9.43
C GLY A 70 13.93 0.51 -8.61
N ARG A 71 12.68 0.04 -8.51
CA ARG A 71 12.29 -1.11 -7.69
C ARG A 71 12.88 -2.41 -8.22
N ARG A 72 13.33 -3.27 -7.30
CA ARG A 72 13.76 -4.65 -7.59
C ARG A 72 13.11 -5.59 -6.59
N VAL A 73 12.82 -6.81 -7.03
CA VAL A 73 12.31 -7.89 -6.19
C VAL A 73 13.19 -9.12 -6.35
N CYS A 74 13.44 -9.83 -5.26
CA CYS A 74 14.07 -11.13 -5.33
C CYS A 74 13.10 -12.19 -5.86
N GLU A 75 13.49 -12.89 -6.91
CA GLU A 75 12.67 -13.95 -7.54
C GLU A 75 12.45 -15.17 -6.63
N GLN A 76 13.22 -15.30 -5.53
CA GLN A 76 13.17 -16.45 -4.63
C GLN A 76 12.45 -16.17 -3.31
N CYS A 77 12.78 -15.05 -2.65
CA CYS A 77 12.26 -14.75 -1.32
C CYS A 77 11.37 -13.50 -1.28
N SER A 78 11.07 -12.90 -2.43
CA SER A 78 10.24 -11.69 -2.56
C SER A 78 10.76 -10.46 -1.79
N ALA A 79 12.01 -10.49 -1.31
CA ALA A 79 12.63 -9.31 -0.70
C ALA A 79 12.64 -8.14 -1.69
N SER A 80 12.20 -6.98 -1.20
CA SER A 80 12.15 -5.75 -1.99
C SER A 80 13.44 -4.94 -1.82
N PHE A 81 13.93 -4.41 -2.94
CA PHE A 81 15.10 -3.54 -3.04
C PHE A 81 14.76 -2.34 -3.92
N HIS A 82 15.59 -1.31 -3.87
CA HIS A 82 15.54 -0.18 -4.78
C HIS A 82 16.96 0.26 -5.12
N VAL A 83 17.28 0.53 -6.37
CA VAL A 83 18.64 0.87 -6.84
C VAL A 83 19.27 2.12 -6.19
N VAL A 84 18.53 2.87 -5.37
CA VAL A 84 18.96 4.11 -4.69
C VAL A 84 18.57 4.07 -3.22
N ALA A 85 17.27 3.92 -2.92
CA ALA A 85 16.78 3.98 -1.54
C ALA A 85 17.19 2.77 -0.67
N VAL A 86 17.24 1.57 -1.27
CA VAL A 86 17.61 0.31 -0.59
C VAL A 86 18.42 -0.54 -1.57
N PRO A 87 19.64 -0.11 -1.93
CA PRO A 87 20.43 -0.79 -2.95
C PRO A 87 20.92 -2.14 -2.41
N PRO A 88 20.97 -3.19 -3.24
CA PRO A 88 21.60 -4.43 -2.85
C PRO A 88 23.11 -4.21 -2.67
N LYS A 89 23.74 -5.01 -1.80
CA LYS A 89 25.21 -4.95 -1.62
C LYS A 89 25.96 -5.32 -2.90
N GLN A 90 25.39 -6.21 -3.70
CA GLN A 90 25.89 -6.57 -5.01
C GLN A 90 24.77 -6.45 -6.05
N GLU A 91 25.06 -5.79 -7.17
CA GLU A 91 24.09 -5.58 -8.23
C GLU A 91 23.49 -6.90 -8.72
N GLY A 92 22.15 -6.96 -8.77
CA GLY A 92 21.42 -8.13 -9.22
C GLY A 92 21.32 -9.28 -8.22
N ILE A 93 21.89 -9.17 -7.01
CA ILE A 93 21.92 -10.24 -6.02
C ILE A 93 21.21 -9.84 -4.73
N CYS A 94 20.32 -10.70 -4.25
CA CYS A 94 19.58 -10.52 -3.01
C CYS A 94 20.48 -10.70 -1.78
N ASP A 95 20.57 -9.67 -0.94
CA ASP A 95 21.34 -9.70 0.31
C ASP A 95 20.82 -10.73 1.34
N LYS A 96 19.58 -11.21 1.20
CA LYS A 96 18.97 -12.17 2.14
C LYS A 96 19.21 -13.63 1.79
N CYS A 97 19.17 -13.99 0.51
CA CYS A 97 19.23 -15.40 0.08
C CYS A 97 20.18 -15.67 -1.10
N GLY A 98 20.83 -14.64 -1.65
CA GLY A 98 21.69 -14.78 -2.83
C GLY A 98 20.94 -14.96 -4.15
N GLY A 99 19.60 -14.95 -4.14
CA GLY A 99 18.77 -15.07 -5.33
C GLY A 99 18.88 -13.87 -6.27
N LYS A 100 18.48 -14.05 -7.53
CA LYS A 100 18.47 -12.99 -8.54
C LYS A 100 17.44 -11.91 -8.21
N LEU A 101 17.83 -10.65 -8.42
CA LEU A 101 16.94 -9.51 -8.38
C LEU A 101 16.47 -9.15 -9.79
N SER A 102 15.18 -8.87 -9.93
CA SER A 102 14.57 -8.43 -11.19
C SER A 102 13.54 -7.32 -10.96
N ARG A 103 13.13 -6.66 -12.04
CA ARG A 103 12.00 -5.73 -12.04
C ARG A 103 10.71 -6.54 -12.15
N ARG A 104 9.64 -6.08 -11.48
CA ARG A 104 8.31 -6.64 -11.74
C ARG A 104 7.77 -6.07 -13.03
N HIS A 105 6.94 -6.84 -13.71
CA HIS A 105 6.23 -6.34 -14.88
C HIS A 105 5.31 -5.16 -14.52
N ASP A 106 4.68 -5.19 -13.34
CA ASP A 106 3.82 -4.10 -12.86
C ASP A 106 4.57 -2.78 -12.56
N ASP A 107 5.89 -2.78 -12.65
CA ASP A 107 6.76 -1.62 -12.45
C ASP A 107 7.17 -0.98 -13.80
N ASP A 108 6.66 -1.48 -14.94
CA ASP A 108 6.88 -0.88 -16.26
C ASP A 108 6.10 0.45 -16.40
N PRO A 109 6.69 1.49 -17.03
CA PRO A 109 6.13 2.85 -17.03
C PRO A 109 4.66 2.92 -17.48
N GLU A 110 4.32 2.26 -18.57
CA GLU A 110 2.94 2.22 -19.10
C GLU A 110 1.96 1.58 -18.11
N VAL A 111 2.40 0.58 -17.34
CA VAL A 111 1.58 -0.08 -16.32
C VAL A 111 1.44 0.80 -15.08
N VAL A 112 2.50 1.53 -14.71
CA VAL A 112 2.48 2.48 -13.58
C VAL A 112 1.50 3.61 -13.88
N GLU A 113 1.56 4.22 -15.06
CA GLU A 113 0.66 5.28 -15.50
C GLU A 113 -0.81 4.83 -15.44
N GLN A 114 -1.11 3.65 -15.97
CA GLN A 114 -2.47 3.08 -15.92
C GLN A 114 -2.95 2.85 -14.48
N ARG A 115 -2.06 2.40 -13.58
CA ARG A 115 -2.40 2.16 -12.17
C ARG A 115 -2.62 3.46 -11.41
N LEU A 116 -1.85 4.52 -11.70
CA LEU A 116 -2.07 5.86 -11.15
C LEU A 116 -3.42 6.40 -11.60
N ALA A 117 -3.75 6.30 -12.90
CA ALA A 117 -5.06 6.72 -13.40
C ALA A 117 -6.23 6.01 -12.69
N VAL A 118 -6.11 4.71 -12.42
CA VAL A 118 -7.12 3.97 -11.64
C VAL A 118 -7.15 4.44 -10.18
N TYR A 119 -5.99 4.66 -9.56
CA TYR A 119 -5.92 5.17 -8.19
C TYR A 119 -6.64 6.52 -8.04
N HIS A 120 -6.35 7.51 -8.87
CA HIS A 120 -7.00 8.83 -8.81
C HIS A 120 -8.51 8.74 -9.04
N LYS A 121 -8.94 7.82 -9.90
CA LYS A 121 -10.35 7.65 -10.21
C LYS A 121 -11.14 6.95 -9.11
N GLU A 122 -10.57 5.89 -8.53
CA GLU A 122 -11.33 4.96 -7.69
C GLU A 122 -10.95 5.04 -6.20
N THR A 123 -9.67 5.25 -5.90
CA THR A 123 -9.13 5.20 -4.54
C THR A 123 -8.94 6.57 -3.92
N GLU A 124 -8.46 7.57 -4.66
CA GLU A 124 -8.29 8.94 -4.16
C GLU A 124 -9.58 9.56 -3.58
N PRO A 125 -10.79 9.31 -4.11
CA PRO A 125 -12.04 9.77 -3.49
C PRO A 125 -12.24 9.27 -2.04
N LEU A 126 -11.56 8.19 -1.63
CA LEU A 126 -11.58 7.75 -0.23
C LEU A 126 -10.95 8.76 0.72
N LYS A 127 -10.05 9.63 0.25
CA LYS A 127 -9.50 10.72 1.06
C LYS A 127 -10.65 11.60 1.57
N ASP A 128 -11.52 12.09 0.68
CA ASP A 128 -12.66 12.91 1.09
C ASP A 128 -13.66 12.12 1.96
N PHE A 129 -13.90 10.85 1.63
CA PHE A 129 -14.75 9.97 2.43
C PHE A 129 -14.28 9.91 3.89
N TYR A 130 -13.00 9.58 4.14
CA TYR A 130 -12.45 9.43 5.50
C TYR A 130 -12.16 10.76 6.18
N LYS A 131 -11.85 11.80 5.41
CA LYS A 131 -11.74 13.17 5.93
C LYS A 131 -13.07 13.62 6.55
N SER A 132 -14.20 13.32 5.92
CA SER A 132 -15.52 13.66 6.48
C SER A 132 -15.87 12.86 7.74
N ARG A 133 -15.19 11.74 8.02
CA ARG A 133 -15.29 10.98 9.28
C ARG A 133 -14.32 11.48 10.36
N GLY A 134 -13.39 12.37 10.01
CA GLY A 134 -12.41 12.91 10.94
C GLY A 134 -11.29 11.93 11.34
N VAL A 135 -11.07 10.89 10.53
CA VAL A 135 -10.06 9.84 10.81
C VAL A 135 -8.89 9.87 9.81
N LEU A 136 -8.93 10.75 8.81
CA LEU A 136 -7.85 10.88 7.82
C LEU A 136 -6.73 11.79 8.33
N GLU A 137 -5.51 11.27 8.29
CA GLU A 137 -4.27 11.99 8.50
C GLU A 137 -3.44 11.99 7.21
N TYR A 138 -2.91 13.14 6.84
CA TYR A 138 -2.00 13.28 5.70
C TYR A 138 -0.55 13.25 6.20
N VAL A 139 0.29 12.47 5.54
CA VAL A 139 1.72 12.35 5.87
C VAL A 139 2.54 12.56 4.61
N GLU A 140 3.36 13.61 4.60
CA GLU A 140 4.29 13.86 3.50
C GLU A 140 5.37 12.77 3.46
N ASN A 141 5.58 12.18 2.28
CA ASN A 141 6.67 11.26 2.03
C ASN A 141 8.04 11.91 2.32
N GLN A 142 8.92 11.17 3.00
CA GLN A 142 10.25 11.65 3.40
C GLN A 142 11.37 10.96 2.58
N PRO A 143 12.59 11.52 2.56
CA PRO A 143 13.73 10.95 1.82
C PRO A 143 14.17 9.55 2.30
N THR A 144 13.78 9.13 3.50
CA THR A 144 14.14 7.82 4.05
C THR A 144 12.94 7.12 4.67
N VAL A 145 12.94 5.79 4.65
CA VAL A 145 11.91 4.96 5.32
C VAL A 145 11.78 5.33 6.79
N ALA A 146 12.91 5.51 7.50
CA ALA A 146 12.91 5.85 8.92
C ALA A 146 12.25 7.21 9.19
N ALA A 147 12.53 8.22 8.35
CA ALA A 147 11.90 9.53 8.47
C ALA A 147 10.39 9.47 8.19
N THR A 148 9.96 8.73 7.16
CA THR A 148 8.53 8.53 6.88
C THR A 148 7.84 7.81 8.03
N SER A 149 8.46 6.77 8.60
CA SER A 149 7.93 6.06 9.78
C SER A 149 7.76 6.99 10.97
N GLN A 150 8.72 7.87 11.23
CA GLN A 150 8.61 8.86 12.30
C GLN A 150 7.48 9.87 12.07
N ALA A 151 7.30 10.31 10.82
CA ALA A 151 6.20 11.21 10.46
C ALA A 151 4.82 10.56 10.66
N ILE A 152 4.68 9.27 10.31
CA ILE A 152 3.46 8.50 10.56
C ILE A 152 3.20 8.37 12.07
N LEU A 153 4.21 8.02 12.86
CA LEU A 153 4.07 7.90 14.31
C LEU A 153 3.63 9.23 14.94
N HIS A 154 4.20 10.35 14.50
CA HIS A 154 3.80 11.68 14.95
C HIS A 154 2.34 12.00 14.61
N ALA A 155 1.87 11.66 13.40
CA ALA A 155 0.47 11.80 13.01
C ALA A 155 -0.48 10.95 13.87
N LEU A 156 -0.02 9.79 14.33
CA LEU A 156 -0.75 8.92 15.26
C LEU A 156 -0.63 9.36 16.74
N GLY A 157 0.04 10.48 17.03
CA GLY A 157 0.27 10.98 18.39
C GLY A 157 1.23 10.11 19.21
N LYS A 158 2.21 9.47 18.57
CA LYS A 158 3.22 8.60 19.17
C LYS A 158 4.63 9.19 19.15
#